data_AF-A0A519L0W3-F1
#
_entry.id   AF-A0A519L0W3-F1
#
_cell.length_a   1.000
_cell.length_b   1.000
_cell.length_c   1.000
_cell.angle_alpha   90.00
_cell.angle_beta   90.00
_cell.angle_gamma   90.00
#
_symmetry.space_group_name_H-M   'P 1'
#
loop_
_entity.id
_entity.type
_entity.pdbx_description
1 polymer ?
#
loop_
_entity_poly.entity_id
_entity_poly.type
_entity_poly.pdbx_seq_one_letter_code
_entity_poly.pdbx_strand_id
1 'polypeptide(L)' 'MTEITKIPASIERFVLHWGEMGGFWGVNRSVAQIHALLMTAEKPMTAEDIAVALE' A
#
# COMPACT_ATOMS: atom_id res chain seq x y z
N MET A 1 2.37 21.65 -1.61
CA MET A 1 3.29 20.50 -1.57
C MET A 1 2.91 19.73 -0.32
N THR A 2 2.00 18.78 -0.46
CA THR A 2 1.54 17.93 0.64
C THR A 2 2.75 17.17 1.18
N GLU A 3 2.96 17.18 2.50
CA GLU A 3 3.99 16.36 3.14
C GLU A 3 3.82 14.91 2.69
N ILE A 4 4.80 14.40 1.94
CA ILE A 4 4.93 12.98 1.63
C ILE A 4 5.19 12.28 2.96
N THR A 5 4.13 11.89 3.62
CA THR A 5 4.20 11.31 4.95
C THR A 5 4.54 9.84 4.76
N LYS A 6 5.79 9.47 5.07
CA LYS A 6 6.23 8.09 5.08
C LYS A 6 5.27 7.25 5.94
N ILE A 7 4.74 6.16 5.38
CA ILE A 7 3.78 5.32 6.09
C ILE A 7 4.42 4.73 7.36
N PRO A 8 3.65 4.51 8.44
CA PRO A 8 4.17 3.86 9.64
C PRO A 8 4.79 2.50 9.31
N ALA A 9 5.90 2.15 9.95
CA ALA A 9 6.61 0.89 9.69
C ALA A 9 5.74 -0.37 9.89
N SER A 10 4.72 -0.30 10.75
CA SER A 10 3.73 -1.37 10.93
C SER A 10 2.86 -1.56 9.69
N ILE A 11 2.41 -0.46 9.07
CA ILE A 11 1.62 -0.46 7.85
C ILE A 11 2.48 -0.92 6.67
N GLU A 12 3.71 -0.44 6.56
CA GLU A 12 4.66 -0.89 5.53
C GLU A 12 4.83 -2.42 5.58
N ARG A 13 5.08 -2.97 6.77
CA ARG A 13 5.17 -4.43 6.96
C ARG A 13 3.85 -5.11 6.59
N PHE A 14 2.71 -4.58 7.02
CA PHE A 14 1.41 -5.14 6.67
C PHE A 14 1.20 -5.20 5.14
N VAL A 15 1.48 -4.10 4.44
CA VAL A 15 1.38 -3.98 2.98
C VAL A 15 2.31 -4.99 2.28
N LEU A 16 3.55 -5.14 2.73
CA LEU A 16 4.50 -6.10 2.17
C LEU A 16 4.01 -7.55 2.31
N HIS A 17 3.60 -7.97 3.50
CA HIS A 17 3.13 -9.34 3.73
C HIS A 17 1.82 -9.63 2.99
N TRP A 18 0.89 -8.66 2.95
CA TRP A 18 -0.35 -8.80 2.18
C TRP A 18 -0.07 -8.92 0.67
N GLY A 19 0.90 -8.16 0.17
CA GLY A 19 1.38 -8.25 -1.21
C GLY A 19 1.93 -9.64 -1.58
N GLU A 20 2.70 -10.25 -0.67
CA GLU A 20 3.21 -11.61 -0.83
C GLU A 20 2.08 -12.64 -0.81
N MET A 21 1.09 -12.47 0.06
CA MET A 21 -0.07 -13.35 0.14
C MET A 21 -0.96 -13.28 -1.11
N GLY A 22 -0.96 -12.15 -1.83
CA GLY A 22 -1.73 -11.95 -3.07
C GLY A 22 -1.58 -13.09 -4.09
N GLY A 23 -0.37 -13.66 -4.18
CA GLY A 23 -0.07 -14.78 -5.05
C GLY A 23 -0.88 -16.06 -4.75
N PHE A 24 -1.25 -16.30 -3.49
CA PHE A 24 -2.06 -17.47 -3.11
C PHE A 24 -3.48 -17.42 -3.64
N TRP A 25 -3.99 -16.24 -4.01
CA TRP A 25 -5.32 -16.03 -4.57
C TRP A 25 -5.30 -15.66 -6.05
N GLY A 26 -4.13 -15.72 -6.71
CA GLY A 26 -3.99 -15.34 -8.12
C GLY A 26 -4.05 -13.82 -8.37
N VAL A 27 -3.81 -12.99 -7.34
CA VAL A 27 -3.75 -11.53 -7.45
C VAL A 27 -2.31 -11.07 -7.61
N ASN A 28 -2.07 -10.12 -8.52
CA ASN A 28 -0.74 -9.53 -8.68
C ASN A 28 -0.29 -8.81 -7.40
N ARG A 29 0.99 -8.97 -7.02
CA ARG A 29 1.59 -8.35 -5.83
C ARG A 29 1.27 -6.86 -5.71
N SER A 30 1.44 -6.09 -6.78
CA SER A 30 1.21 -4.64 -6.75
C SER A 30 -0.25 -4.29 -6.48
N VAL A 31 -1.20 -5.03 -7.09
CA VAL A 31 -2.64 -4.83 -6.83
C VAL A 31 -2.98 -5.15 -5.37
N ALA A 32 -2.42 -6.23 -4.83
CA ALA A 32 -2.60 -6.59 -3.43
C ALA A 32 -2.00 -5.54 -2.48
N GLN A 33 -0.83 -4.99 -2.78
CA GLN A 33 -0.20 -3.92 -1.99
C GLN A 33 -1.02 -2.61 -2.03
N ILE A 34 -1.52 -2.22 -3.21
CA ILE A 34 -2.41 -1.06 -3.35
C ILE A 34 -3.67 -1.24 -2.50
N HIS A 35 -4.29 -2.43 -2.56
CA HIS A 35 -5.46 -2.73 -1.73
C HIS A 35 -5.14 -2.66 -0.23
N ALA A 36 -4.04 -3.25 0.21
CA ALA A 36 -3.60 -3.22 1.60
C ALA A 36 -3.36 -1.79 2.11
N LEU A 37 -2.68 -0.97 1.30
CA LEU A 37 -2.42 0.43 1.61
C LEU A 37 -3.74 1.20 1.78
N LEU A 38 -4.64 1.10 0.79
CA LEU A 38 -5.93 1.80 0.81
C LEU A 38 -6.85 1.35 1.94
N MET A 39 -6.78 0.08 2.36
CA MET A 39 -7.54 -0.44 3.49
C MET A 39 -7.14 0.19 4.83
N THR A 40 -5.90 0.68 4.92
CA THR A 40 -5.36 1.32 6.14
C THR A 40 -5.28 2.84 6.06
N ALA A 41 -5.67 3.42 4.92
CA ALA A 41 -5.56 4.85 4.69
C ALA A 41 -6.61 5.63 5.50
N GLU A 42 -6.16 6.62 6.28
CA GLU A 42 -7.05 7.52 7.03
C GLU A 42 -7.82 8.49 6.14
N LYS A 43 -7.31 8.75 4.93
CA LYS A 43 -7.85 9.69 3.95
C LYS A 43 -7.76 9.09 2.55
N PRO A 44 -8.64 9.50 1.61
CA PRO A 44 -8.50 9.13 0.21
C PRO A 44 -7.11 9.51 -0.33
N MET A 45 -6.54 8.64 -1.15
CA MET A 45 -5.23 8.83 -1.78
C MET A 45 -5.38 8.94 -3.30
N THR A 46 -4.59 9.80 -3.92
CA THR A 46 -4.45 9.86 -5.38
C THR A 46 -3.55 8.74 -5.90
N ALA A 47 -3.49 8.55 -7.22
CA ALA A 47 -2.57 7.57 -7.82
C ALA A 47 -1.10 7.93 -7.54
N GLU A 48 -0.78 9.22 -7.58
CA GLU A 48 0.54 9.75 -7.25
C GLU A 48 0.91 9.47 -5.78
N ASP A 49 -0.02 9.67 -4.84
CA ASP A 49 0.22 9.38 -3.42
C ASP A 49 0.49 7.88 -3.20
N ILE A 50 -0.25 7.01 -3.90
CA ILE A 50 -0.08 5.55 -3.84
C ILE A 50 1.29 5.14 -4.39
N ALA A 51 1.69 5.71 -5.53
CA ALA A 51 2.97 5.40 -6.15
C ALA A 51 4.14 5.75 -5.22
N VAL A 52 4.09 6.93 -4.59
CA VAL A 52 5.11 7.38 -3.63
C VAL A 52 5.11 6.54 -2.34
N ALA A 53 3.94 6.11 -1.87
CA ALA A 53 3.85 5.29 -0.65
C ALA A 53 4.33 3.85 -0.83
N LEU A 54 4.39 3.35 -2.07
CA LEU A 54 4.81 1.99 -2.42
C LEU A 54 6.22 1.92 -3.05
N GLU A 55 6.90 3.06 -3.15
CA GLU A 55 8.30 3.18 -3.59
C GLU A 55 9.29 2.73 -2.50
#